data_AF-A0A4U0NXB2-F1
#
_entry.id   AF-A0A4U0NXB2-F1
#
_cell.length_a   1.000
_cell.length_b   1.000
_cell.length_c   1.000
_cell.angle_alpha   90.00
_cell.angle_beta   90.00
_cell.angle_gamma   90.00
#
_symmetry.space_group_name_H-M   'P 1'
#
loop_
_entity.id
_entity.type
_entity.pdbx_description
1 polymer ?
#
loop_
_entity_poly.entity_id
_entity_poly.type
_entity_poly.pdbx_seq_one_letter_code
_entity_poly.pdbx_strand_id
1 'polypeptide(L)' 'MREKAQQLKEAAERTNNPEEKKRLQEKARKLQSQSEQESGMGSGDIYPTL' A
#
# COMPACT_ATOMS: atom_id res chain seq x y z
N MET A 1 7.31 -1.05 1.02
CA MET A 1 5.87 -1.21 0.74
C MET A 1 5.15 0.11 0.43
N ARG A 2 5.34 1.20 1.20
CA ARG A 2 4.76 2.54 0.89
C ARG A 2 5.05 3.05 -0.52
N GLU A 3 6.26 2.82 -1.02
CA GLU A 3 6.73 3.29 -2.34
C GLU A 3 5.91 2.70 -3.50
N LYS A 4 5.54 1.41 -3.43
CA LYS A 4 4.67 0.77 -4.44
C LYS A 4 3.26 1.35 -4.45
N ALA A 5 2.71 1.74 -3.28
CA ALA A 5 1.39 2.36 -3.22
C ALA A 5 1.41 3.78 -3.84
N GLN A 6 2.53 4.52 -3.69
CA GLN A 6 2.72 5.80 -4.36
C GLN A 6 2.84 5.64 -5.88
N GLN A 7 3.61 4.67 -6.36
CA GLN A 7 3.72 4.39 -7.81
C GLN A 7 2.37 4.04 -8.43
N LEU A 8 1.52 3.26 -7.74
CA LEU A 8 0.17 2.93 -8.20
C LEU A 8 -0.75 4.16 -8.25
N LYS A 9 -0.63 5.09 -7.30
CA LYS A 9 -1.36 6.37 -7.34
C LYS A 9 -0.91 7.25 -8.50
N GLU A 10 0.39 7.39 -8.71
CA GLU A 10 0.95 8.15 -9.83
C GLU A 10 0.53 7.55 -11.18
N ALA A 11 0.53 6.23 -11.30
CA ALA A 11 0.03 5.55 -12.50
C ALA A 11 -1.48 5.82 -12.71
N ALA A 12 -2.26 5.87 -11.63
CA ALA A 12 -3.69 6.20 -11.69
C ALA A 12 -3.94 7.66 -12.10
N GLU A 13 -3.01 8.58 -11.83
CA GLU A 13 -3.09 9.98 -12.26
C GLU A 13 -2.63 10.16 -13.72
N ARG A 14 -1.68 9.34 -14.18
CA ARG A 14 -1.22 9.34 -15.57
C ARG A 14 -2.16 8.60 -16.53
N THR A 15 -2.99 7.68 -16.04
CA THR A 15 -3.96 6.97 -16.88
C THR A 15 -5.21 7.82 -17.12
N ASN A 16 -5.61 7.93 -18.38
CA ASN A 16 -6.85 8.62 -18.79
C ASN A 16 -8.06 7.68 -18.78
N ASN A 17 -7.85 6.38 -18.53
CA ASN A 17 -8.94 5.41 -18.45
C ASN A 17 -9.56 5.43 -17.05
N PRO A 18 -10.85 5.80 -16.90
CA PRO A 18 -11.50 5.87 -15.59
C PRO A 18 -11.59 4.51 -14.88
N GLU A 19 -11.70 3.41 -15.62
CA GLU A 19 -11.77 2.06 -15.06
C GLU A 19 -10.40 1.59 -14.54
N GLU A 20 -9.35 1.90 -15.30
CA GLU A 20 -7.97 1.61 -14.92
C GLU A 20 -7.51 2.45 -13.74
N LYS A 21 -7.89 3.75 -13.72
CA LYS A 21 -7.67 4.65 -12.58
C LYS A 21 -8.29 4.10 -11.30
N LYS A 22 -9.53 3.59 -11.37
CA LYS A 22 -10.21 2.95 -10.24
C LYS A 22 -9.44 1.73 -9.74
N ARG A 23 -9.05 0.82 -10.64
CA ARG A 23 -8.27 -0.38 -10.28
C ARG A 23 -6.93 -0.04 -9.63
N LEU A 24 -6.22 0.96 -10.15
CA LEU A 24 -4.92 1.38 -9.62
C LEU A 24 -5.06 2.04 -8.25
N GLN A 25 -6.06 2.88 -8.03
CA GLN A 25 -6.36 3.45 -6.72
C GLN A 25 -6.77 2.39 -5.69
N GLU A 26 -7.59 1.41 -6.06
CA GLU A 26 -7.95 0.30 -5.16
C GLU A 26 -6.73 -0.55 -4.79
N LYS A 27 -5.87 -0.88 -5.77
CA LYS A 27 -4.61 -1.58 -5.49
C LYS A 27 -3.72 -0.77 -4.55
N ALA A 28 -3.59 0.54 -4.76
CA ALA A 28 -2.79 1.40 -3.88
C ALA A 28 -3.32 1.40 -2.44
N ARG A 29 -4.64 1.52 -2.24
CA ARG A 29 -5.27 1.43 -0.92
C ARG A 29 -5.05 0.08 -0.27
N LYS A 30 -5.27 -1.01 -1.01
CA LYS A 30 -5.08 -2.37 -0.48
C LYS A 30 -3.64 -2.61 -0.05
N LEU A 31 -2.68 -2.16 -0.86
CA LEU A 31 -1.26 -2.28 -0.53
C LEU A 31 -0.86 -1.43 0.67
N GLN A 32 -1.42 -0.24 0.82
CA GLN A 32 -1.20 0.61 1.98
C GLN A 32 -1.73 -0.06 3.26
N SER A 33 -2.96 -0.58 3.22
CA SER A 33 -3.57 -1.31 4.34
C SER A 33 -2.82 -2.60 4.69
N GLN A 34 -2.37 -3.36 3.68
CA GLN A 34 -1.52 -4.53 3.90
C GLN A 34 -0.17 -4.14 4.49
N SER A 35 0.44 -3.05 4.03
CA SER A 35 1.68 -2.54 4.60
C SER A 35 1.52 -2.11 6.06
N GLU A 36 0.37 -1.52 6.42
CA GLU A 36 0.05 -1.15 7.80
C GLU A 36 -0.19 -2.39 8.67
N GLN A 37 -0.88 -3.40 8.15
CA GLN A 37 -1.09 -4.68 8.85
C GLN A 37 0.20 -5.48 9.01
N GLU A 38 1.04 -5.60 7.98
CA GLU A 38 2.36 -6.23 8.07
C GLU A 38 3.30 -5.46 9.01
N SER A 39 3.25 -4.12 9.01
CA SER A 39 4.05 -3.33 9.95
C SER A 39 3.54 -3.46 11.39
N GLY A 40 2.23 -3.63 11.58
CA GLY A 40 1.59 -3.85 12.88
C GLY A 40 1.84 -5.25 13.44
N MET A 41 1.89 -6.28 12.58
CA MET A 41 2.23 -7.64 12.96
C MET A 41 3.74 -7.87 13.11
N GLY A 42 4.59 -7.08 12.42
CA GLY A 42 6.05 -7.13 12.56
C GLY A 42 6.62 -6.37 13.76
N SER A 43 5.82 -5.54 14.45
CA SER A 43 6.27 -4.72 15.59
C SER A 43 5.73 -5.19 16.95
N GLY A 44 4.90 -6.25 16.98
CA GLY A 44 4.26 -6.74 18.21
C GLY A 44 5.11 -7.68 19.08
N ASP A 45 6.12 -8.35 18.51
CA ASP A 45 6.90 -9.40 19.20
C ASP A 45 8.43 -9.21 19.06
N ILE A 46 8.92 -7.97 19.09
CA ILE A 46 10.36 -7.72 19.34
C ILE A 46 10.51 -6.91 20.62
N TYR A 47 10.10 -7.53 21.73
CA TYR A 47 10.77 -7.34 23.02
C TYR A 47 11.56 -8.63 23.33
N PRO A 48 12.86 -8.71 23.02
CA PRO A 48 13.78 -9.60 23.72
C PRO A 48 14.52 -8.76 24.76
N THR A 49 13.96 -8.63 25.96
CA THR A 49 14.70 -8.17 27.15
C THR A 49 14.29 -9.10 28.29
N LEU A 50 15.01 -10.22 28.42
CA LEU A 50 16.07 -10.49 29.41
C LEU A 50 15.50 -10.92 30.76
#